data_AF-A0A516Q416-F1
#
_entry.id   AF-A0A516Q416-F1
#
_cell.length_a   1.000
_cell.length_b   1.000
_cell.length_c   1.000
_cell.angle_alpha   90.00
_cell.angle_beta   90.00
_cell.angle_gamma   90.00
#
_symmetry.space_group_name_H-M   'P 1'
#
loop_
_entity.id
_entity.type
_entity.pdbx_description
1 polymer ?
#
loop_
_entity_poly.entity_id
_entity_poly.type
_entity_poly.pdbx_seq_one_letter_code
_entity_poly.pdbx_strand_id
1 'polypeptide(L)'
;MDFNLDLDHATSVFEVAAEVRHLARRSCRADGATFVLRDGDFCFYVDEDAIAPLWKGQRFPIESCISGWAMLHAEPAVIADIFTDERIPQEAYRPTFVRSLLMMPVGLPTPLAAIGCYWSTNHQATIDEIAALEALAVRTAEALDRVGVDDAPWAPNFGLPRPHPA
;
A
#
# COMPACT_ATOMS: atom_id res chain seq x y z
N MET A 1 20.04 -9.51 10.50
CA MET A 1 20.12 -8.82 9.20
C MET A 1 19.20 -7.63 9.38
N ASP A 2 19.77 -6.47 9.67
CA ASP A 2 19.01 -5.29 10.08
C ASP A 2 18.40 -4.65 8.85
N PHE A 3 17.18 -5.05 8.52
CA PHE A 3 16.34 -4.51 7.44
C PHE A 3 16.02 -3.02 7.57
N ASN A 4 16.52 -2.37 8.63
CA ASN A 4 16.11 -1.04 9.07
C ASN A 4 16.94 0.10 8.48
N LEU A 5 18.19 -0.13 8.09
CA LEU A 5 19.06 0.99 7.68
C LEU A 5 18.56 1.69 6.41
N ASP A 6 18.09 0.94 5.41
CA ASP A 6 17.77 1.54 4.11
C ASP A 6 16.53 2.44 4.18
N LEU A 7 15.52 2.07 4.97
CA LEU A 7 14.34 2.91 5.22
C LEU A 7 14.67 4.15 6.07
N ASP A 8 15.60 4.02 7.02
CA ASP A 8 16.07 5.14 7.85
C ASP A 8 16.89 6.16 7.05
N HIS A 9 17.51 5.72 5.95
CA HIS A 9 18.27 6.58 5.05
C HIS A 9 17.46 7.16 3.89
N ALA A 10 16.25 6.65 3.62
CA ALA A 10 15.39 7.16 2.55
C ALA A 10 15.14 8.67 2.74
N THR A 11 15.34 9.45 1.68
CA THR A 11 15.21 10.91 1.68
C THR A 11 14.01 11.42 0.90
N SER A 12 13.28 10.51 0.25
CA SER A 12 12.07 10.82 -0.50
C SER A 12 11.03 9.70 -0.36
N VAL A 13 9.78 10.05 -0.65
CA VAL A 13 8.67 9.10 -0.70
C VAL A 13 8.90 7.96 -1.70
N PHE A 14 9.64 8.21 -2.80
CA PHE A 14 9.99 7.17 -3.76
C PHE A 14 10.97 6.14 -3.21
N GLU A 15 11.98 6.60 -2.47
CA GLU A 15 12.94 5.71 -1.80
C GLU A 15 12.22 4.91 -0.71
N VAL A 16 11.34 5.55 0.07
CA VAL A 16 10.46 4.85 1.02
C VAL A 16 9.63 3.78 0.30
N ALA A 17 8.94 4.13 -0.79
CA ALA A 17 8.10 3.19 -1.53
C ALA A 17 8.90 2.00 -2.08
N ALA A 18 10.09 2.26 -2.64
CA ALA A 18 10.97 1.25 -3.21
C ALA A 18 11.47 0.26 -2.15
N GLU A 19 11.88 0.75 -0.98
CA GLU A 19 12.32 -0.12 0.12
C GLU A 19 11.14 -0.90 0.71
N VAL A 20 10.03 -0.23 0.98
CA VAL A 20 8.85 -0.84 1.62
C VAL A 20 8.28 -1.98 0.78
N ARG A 21 8.16 -1.82 -0.56
CA ARG A 21 7.67 -2.93 -1.41
C ARG A 21 8.58 -4.16 -1.34
N HIS A 22 9.89 -3.97 -1.31
CA HIS A 22 10.85 -5.07 -1.25
C HIS A 22 10.83 -5.76 0.12
N LEU A 23 10.78 -4.97 1.19
CA LEU A 23 10.69 -5.47 2.56
C LEU A 23 9.38 -6.21 2.81
N ALA A 24 8.25 -5.68 2.34
CA ALA A 24 6.93 -6.29 2.47
C ALA A 24 6.88 -7.65 1.76
N ARG A 25 7.30 -7.69 0.48
CA ARG A 25 7.33 -8.93 -0.31
C ARG A 25 8.17 -10.02 0.36
N ARG A 26 9.36 -9.67 0.86
CA ARG A 26 10.27 -10.61 1.52
C ARG A 26 9.75 -11.08 2.87
N SER A 27 9.25 -10.16 3.70
CA SER A 27 8.77 -10.45 5.06
C SER A 27 7.57 -11.39 5.04
N CYS A 28 6.67 -11.19 4.07
CA CYS A 28 5.47 -12.01 3.91
C CYS A 28 5.64 -13.19 2.95
N ARG A 29 6.84 -13.39 2.36
CA ARG A 29 7.10 -14.39 1.30
C ARG A 29 6.03 -14.34 0.20
N ALA A 30 5.63 -13.13 -0.17
CA ALA A 30 4.55 -12.87 -1.09
C ALA A 30 5.04 -12.92 -2.55
N ASP A 31 4.09 -13.19 -3.45
CA ASP A 31 4.34 -13.17 -4.90
C ASP A 31 4.35 -11.74 -5.46
N GLY A 32 3.71 -10.81 -4.76
CA GLY A 32 3.95 -9.39 -4.97
C GLY A 32 3.64 -8.53 -3.76
N ALA A 33 4.15 -7.30 -3.77
CA ALA A 33 3.82 -6.28 -2.80
C ALA A 33 3.71 -4.90 -3.45
N THR A 34 2.97 -4.00 -2.82
CA THR A 34 2.79 -2.62 -3.27
C THR A 34 2.86 -1.64 -2.11
N PHE A 35 3.24 -0.41 -2.44
CA PHE A 35 3.09 0.75 -1.57
C PHE A 35 2.10 1.73 -2.21
N VAL A 36 1.10 2.14 -1.43
CA VAL A 36 -0.02 2.99 -1.88
C VAL A 36 -0.07 4.23 -1.01
N LEU A 37 -0.21 5.41 -1.61
CA LEU A 37 -0.44 6.68 -0.90
C LEU A 37 -1.90 7.11 -1.05
N ARG A 38 -2.41 7.76 -0.01
CA ARG A 38 -3.67 8.49 -0.09
C ARG A 38 -3.43 9.83 -0.79
N ASP A 39 -4.20 10.06 -1.86
CA ASP A 39 -4.19 11.27 -2.68
C ASP A 39 -5.62 11.86 -2.66
N GLY A 40 -5.96 12.55 -1.57
CA GLY A 40 -7.32 13.02 -1.29
C GLY A 40 -8.34 11.88 -1.23
N ASP A 41 -9.25 11.87 -2.20
CA ASP A 41 -10.30 10.85 -2.39
C ASP A 41 -9.84 9.67 -3.27
N PHE A 42 -8.53 9.58 -3.56
CA PHE A 42 -7.94 8.50 -4.35
C PHE A 42 -6.86 7.74 -3.59
N CYS A 43 -6.67 6.49 -3.99
CA CYS A 43 -5.50 5.68 -3.68
C CYS A 43 -4.57 5.72 -4.89
N PHE A 44 -3.34 6.17 -4.67
CA PHE A 44 -2.31 6.19 -5.69
C PHE A 44 -1.30 5.05 -5.45
N TYR A 45 -1.23 4.09 -6.37
CA TYR A 45 -0.32 2.95 -6.30
C TYR A 45 1.07 3.38 -6.76
N VAL A 46 1.94 3.74 -5.80
CA VAL A 46 3.23 4.41 -6.05
C VAL A 46 4.22 3.45 -6.71
N ASP A 47 4.38 2.28 -6.12
CA ASP A 47 5.37 1.30 -6.54
C ASP A 47 4.93 -0.13 -6.22
N GLU A 48 5.52 -1.09 -6.91
CA GLU A 48 5.24 -2.52 -6.74
C GLU A 48 6.48 -3.40 -7.00
N ASP A 49 6.56 -4.51 -6.28
CA ASP A 49 7.54 -5.59 -6.48
C ASP A 49 6.75 -6.88 -6.63
N ALA A 50 6.63 -7.42 -7.83
CA ALA A 50 5.73 -8.54 -8.10
C ALA A 50 6.24 -9.47 -9.20
N ILE A 51 5.75 -10.72 -9.21
CA ILE A 51 6.04 -11.71 -10.26
C ILE A 51 5.43 -11.36 -11.63
N ALA A 52 4.43 -10.48 -11.66
CA ALA A 52 3.81 -9.94 -12.86
C ALA A 52 3.22 -8.54 -12.58
N PRO A 53 2.97 -7.70 -13.59
CA PRO A 53 2.45 -6.35 -13.40
C PRO A 53 1.12 -6.32 -12.64
N LEU A 54 0.96 -5.32 -11.76
CA LEU A 54 -0.28 -5.01 -11.05
C LEU A 54 -0.78 -3.61 -11.40
N TRP A 55 -0.69 -2.65 -10.48
CA TRP A 55 -1.36 -1.35 -10.56
C TRP A 55 -0.45 -0.14 -10.38
N LYS A 56 0.88 -0.32 -10.32
CA LYS A 56 1.84 0.78 -10.22
C LYS A 56 1.53 1.90 -11.22
N GLY A 57 1.50 3.13 -10.72
CA GLY A 57 1.20 4.35 -11.48
C GLY A 57 -0.29 4.66 -11.64
N GLN A 58 -1.19 3.78 -11.19
CA GLN A 58 -2.64 3.98 -11.31
C GLN A 58 -3.25 4.64 -10.06
N ARG A 59 -4.43 5.25 -10.27
CA ARG A 59 -5.26 5.83 -9.21
C ARG A 59 -6.64 5.19 -9.22
N PHE A 60 -7.15 4.91 -8.03
CA PHE A 60 -8.51 4.41 -7.83
C PHE A 60 -9.23 5.25 -6.78
N PRO A 61 -10.54 5.48 -6.90
CA PRO A 61 -11.30 6.08 -5.81
C PRO A 61 -11.06 5.31 -4.51
N ILE A 62 -10.86 6.03 -3.41
CA ILE A 62 -10.56 5.44 -2.10
C ILE A 62 -11.69 4.51 -1.62
N GLU A 63 -12.93 4.77 -2.04
CA GLU A 63 -14.09 3.94 -1.70
C GLU A 63 -14.22 2.69 -2.59
N SER A 64 -13.41 2.56 -3.65
CA SER A 64 -13.55 1.51 -4.69
C SER A 64 -12.34 0.58 -4.80
N CYS A 65 -11.46 0.55 -3.80
CA CYS A 65 -10.30 -0.35 -3.77
C CYS A 65 -9.98 -0.84 -2.36
N ILE A 66 -9.31 -1.98 -2.25
CA ILE A 66 -9.05 -2.61 -0.94
C ILE A 66 -8.03 -1.84 -0.08
N SER A 67 -7.08 -1.15 -0.73
CA SER A 67 -6.15 -0.22 -0.07
C SER A 67 -6.91 0.94 0.57
N GLY A 68 -7.89 1.48 -0.14
CA GLY A 68 -8.77 2.51 0.39
C GLY A 68 -9.68 2.01 1.50
N TRP A 69 -10.23 0.79 1.41
CA TRP A 69 -10.96 0.17 2.51
C TRP A 69 -10.12 0.10 3.79
N ALA A 70 -8.87 -0.39 3.69
CA ALA A 70 -7.96 -0.49 4.84
C ALA A 70 -7.64 0.89 5.45
N MET A 71 -7.43 1.90 4.61
CA MET A 71 -7.18 3.27 5.08
C MET A 71 -8.40 3.93 5.72
N LEU A 72 -9.59 3.74 5.16
CA LEU A 72 -10.84 4.33 5.67
C LEU A 72 -11.28 3.72 6.99
N HIS A 73 -11.04 2.41 7.18
CA HIS A 73 -11.40 1.70 8.41
C HIS A 73 -10.27 1.73 9.45
N ALA A 74 -9.07 2.17 9.07
CA ALA A 74 -7.88 2.13 9.93
C ALA A 74 -7.58 0.72 10.47
N GLU A 75 -7.87 -0.29 9.65
CA GLU A 75 -7.78 -1.72 10.00
C GLU A 75 -7.13 -2.53 8.87
N PRO A 76 -6.37 -3.60 9.20
CA PRO A 76 -5.81 -4.48 8.18
C PRO A 76 -6.90 -5.29 7.47
N ALA A 77 -6.87 -5.32 6.14
CA ALA A 77 -7.70 -6.20 5.35
C ALA A 77 -6.96 -7.53 5.09
N VAL A 78 -7.41 -8.59 5.76
CA VAL A 78 -6.92 -9.96 5.53
C VAL A 78 -7.92 -10.71 4.66
N ILE A 79 -7.49 -11.21 3.50
CA ILE A 79 -8.36 -11.84 2.51
C ILE A 79 -7.73 -13.14 2.04
N ALA A 80 -8.32 -14.28 2.42
CA ALA A 80 -7.82 -15.61 2.08
C ALA A 80 -8.19 -16.08 0.67
N ASP A 81 -9.31 -15.57 0.14
CA ASP A 81 -9.78 -15.84 -1.22
C ASP A 81 -10.51 -14.62 -1.78
N ILE A 82 -9.89 -13.98 -2.76
CA ILE A 82 -10.43 -12.77 -3.38
C ILE A 82 -11.77 -12.99 -4.08
N PHE A 83 -12.09 -14.20 -4.53
CA PHE A 83 -13.34 -14.45 -5.28
C PHE A 83 -14.57 -14.52 -4.38
N THR A 84 -14.36 -14.60 -3.06
CA THR A 84 -15.42 -14.73 -2.06
C THR A 84 -15.59 -13.49 -1.20
N ASP A 85 -14.60 -12.58 -1.21
CA ASP A 85 -14.61 -11.38 -0.38
C ASP A 85 -15.25 -10.20 -1.13
N GLU A 86 -16.34 -9.67 -0.56
CA GLU A 86 -17.13 -8.60 -1.17
C GLU A 86 -16.40 -7.25 -1.23
N ARG A 87 -15.32 -7.08 -0.46
CA ARG A 87 -14.49 -5.88 -0.48
C ARG A 87 -13.61 -5.80 -1.73
N ILE A 88 -13.50 -6.89 -2.49
CA ILE A 88 -12.65 -6.96 -3.67
C ILE A 88 -13.41 -6.52 -4.94
N PRO A 89 -12.92 -5.49 -5.66
CA PRO A 89 -13.42 -5.15 -6.99
C PRO A 89 -12.99 -6.22 -8.00
N GLN A 90 -13.83 -7.23 -8.19
CA GLN A 90 -13.52 -8.43 -8.97
C GLN A 90 -12.94 -8.15 -10.36
N GLU A 91 -13.45 -7.14 -11.07
CA GLU A 91 -12.99 -6.81 -12.43
C GLU A 91 -11.53 -6.37 -12.47
N ALA A 92 -11.05 -5.65 -11.44
CA ALA A 92 -9.66 -5.20 -11.36
C ALA A 92 -8.69 -6.35 -11.04
N TYR A 93 -9.15 -7.39 -10.35
CA TYR A 93 -8.33 -8.51 -9.88
C TYR A 93 -8.30 -9.70 -10.85
N ARG A 94 -9.39 -9.95 -11.60
CA ARG A 94 -9.49 -11.04 -12.60
C ARG A 94 -8.30 -11.17 -13.56
N PRO A 95 -7.71 -10.08 -14.10
CA PRO A 95 -6.57 -10.21 -15.02
C PRO A 95 -5.23 -10.45 -14.31
N THR A 96 -5.20 -10.45 -12.98
CA THR A 96 -3.95 -10.57 -12.19
C THR A 96 -3.72 -11.99 -11.69
N PHE A 97 -2.51 -12.24 -11.18
CA PHE A 97 -2.18 -13.49 -10.49
C PHE A 97 -2.79 -13.59 -9.09
N VAL A 98 -3.27 -12.49 -8.50
CA VAL A 98 -3.64 -12.41 -7.09
C VAL A 98 -4.81 -13.37 -6.79
N ARG A 99 -4.68 -14.14 -5.71
CA ARG A 99 -5.73 -15.05 -5.18
C ARG A 99 -6.05 -14.79 -3.72
N SER A 100 -5.10 -14.25 -2.97
CA SER A 100 -5.31 -13.77 -1.61
C SER A 100 -4.40 -12.58 -1.34
N LEU A 101 -4.72 -11.81 -0.30
CA LEU A 101 -3.94 -10.61 0.04
C LEU A 101 -4.01 -10.24 1.51
N LEU A 102 -3.03 -9.43 1.92
CA LEU A 102 -3.00 -8.69 3.17
C LEU A 102 -2.76 -7.22 2.81
N MET A 103 -3.65 -6.34 3.25
CA MET A 103 -3.52 -4.89 3.06
C MET A 103 -3.44 -4.22 4.42
N MET A 104 -2.32 -3.56 4.72
CA MET A 104 -2.03 -2.94 6.01
C MET A 104 -2.06 -1.41 5.88
N PRO A 105 -2.90 -0.69 6.65
CA PRO A 105 -2.87 0.76 6.69
C PRO A 105 -1.60 1.28 7.38
N VAL A 106 -1.16 2.48 6.99
CA VAL A 106 0.05 3.15 7.50
C VAL A 106 -0.33 4.54 8.00
N GLY A 107 0.13 4.89 9.21
CA GLY A 107 -0.11 6.22 9.80
C GLY A 107 -1.41 6.32 10.58
N LEU A 108 -1.69 5.35 11.46
CA LEU A 108 -2.85 5.38 12.36
C LEU A 108 -2.80 6.60 13.31
N PRO A 109 -3.95 7.16 13.74
CA PRO A 109 -5.33 6.71 13.48
C PRO A 109 -5.92 7.22 12.16
N THR A 110 -5.18 8.01 11.38
CA THR A 110 -5.69 8.63 10.14
C THR A 110 -4.77 8.22 8.99
N PRO A 111 -4.90 7.00 8.44
CA PRO A 111 -3.95 6.46 7.50
C PRO A 111 -3.73 7.35 6.28
N LEU A 112 -2.45 7.57 5.95
CA LEU A 112 -1.99 8.32 4.78
C LEU A 112 -1.42 7.39 3.68
N ALA A 113 -1.21 6.12 4.00
CA ALA A 113 -0.71 5.12 3.08
C ALA A 113 -1.24 3.72 3.41
N ALA A 114 -0.96 2.76 2.53
CA ALA A 114 -1.17 1.35 2.76
C ALA A 114 -0.06 0.51 2.11
N ILE A 115 0.23 -0.65 2.69
CA ILE A 115 1.17 -1.65 2.18
C ILE A 115 0.38 -2.92 1.87
N GLY A 116 0.48 -3.41 0.64
CA GLY A 116 -0.18 -4.64 0.21
C GLY A 116 0.81 -5.77 -0.01
N CYS A 117 0.45 -6.98 0.40
CA CYS A 117 1.10 -8.24 0.03
C CYS A 117 0.09 -9.14 -0.68
N TYR A 118 0.52 -9.80 -1.76
CA TYR A 118 -0.33 -10.58 -2.65
C TYR A 118 0.25 -11.97 -2.89
N TRP A 119 -0.60 -13.00 -2.86
CA TRP A 119 -0.22 -14.38 -3.18
C TRP A 119 -0.98 -14.88 -4.40
N SER A 120 -0.32 -15.74 -5.19
CA SER A 120 -0.87 -16.37 -6.41
C SER A 120 -1.73 -17.60 -6.13
N THR A 121 -1.81 -18.01 -4.86
CA THR A 121 -2.66 -19.09 -4.36
C THR A 121 -3.50 -18.59 -3.19
N ASN A 122 -4.58 -19.28 -2.85
CA ASN A 122 -5.32 -18.99 -1.63
C ASN A 122 -4.39 -19.18 -0.42
N HIS A 123 -4.16 -18.10 0.30
CA HIS A 123 -3.28 -18.05 1.47
C HIS A 123 -3.93 -17.20 2.55
N GLN A 124 -4.10 -17.79 3.72
CA GLN A 124 -4.51 -17.05 4.91
C GLN A 124 -3.26 -16.47 5.55
N ALA A 125 -3.14 -15.13 5.56
CA ALA A 125 -2.01 -14.48 6.21
C ALA A 125 -1.90 -14.95 7.67
N THR A 126 -0.70 -15.38 8.03
CA THR A 126 -0.38 -15.89 9.37
C THR A 126 -0.21 -14.73 10.35
N ILE A 127 -0.24 -15.03 11.66
CA ILE A 127 -0.01 -14.04 12.71
C ILE A 127 1.35 -13.36 12.53
N ASP A 128 2.39 -14.13 12.17
CA ASP A 128 3.73 -13.59 11.98
C ASP A 128 3.82 -12.68 10.75
N GLU A 129 3.13 -13.01 9.65
CA GLU A 129 3.10 -12.16 8.45
C GLU A 129 2.33 -10.85 8.70
N ILE A 130 1.21 -10.92 9.43
CA ILE A 130 0.43 -9.74 9.84
C ILE A 130 1.29 -8.85 10.73
N ALA A 131 1.92 -9.42 11.77
CA ALA A 131 2.77 -8.68 12.70
C ALA A 131 4.01 -8.07 12.00
N ALA A 132 4.60 -8.80 11.04
CA ALA A 132 5.71 -8.28 10.25
C ALA A 132 5.30 -7.07 9.40
N LEU A 133 4.13 -7.14 8.75
CA LEU A 133 3.64 -6.03 7.94
C LEU A 133 3.18 -4.83 8.79
N GLU A 134 2.61 -5.09 9.97
CA GLU A 134 2.27 -4.06 10.95
C GLU A 134 3.51 -3.33 11.45
N ALA A 135 4.58 -4.06 11.82
CA ALA A 135 5.85 -3.46 12.22
C ALA A 135 6.46 -2.62 11.09
N LEU A 136 6.38 -3.10 9.85
CA LEU A 136 6.81 -2.33 8.68
C LEU A 136 5.96 -1.07 8.48
N ALA A 137 4.64 -1.15 8.69
CA ALA A 137 3.73 -0.01 8.58
C ALA A 137 4.05 1.08 9.61
N VAL A 138 4.36 0.72 10.87
CA VAL A 138 4.80 1.67 11.90
C VAL A 138 6.06 2.41 11.46
N ARG A 139 7.08 1.69 10.99
CA ARG A 139 8.34 2.27 10.52
C ARG A 139 8.17 3.11 9.25
N THR A 140 7.26 2.70 8.39
CA THR A 140 6.93 3.46 7.18
C THR A 140 6.30 4.80 7.54
N ALA A 141 5.41 4.84 8.55
CA ALA A 141 4.83 6.09 9.02
C ALA A 141 5.91 7.06 9.53
N GLU A 142 6.85 6.57 10.36
CA GLU A 142 7.98 7.38 10.85
C GLU A 142 8.85 7.93 9.70
N ALA A 143 9.08 7.12 8.66
CA ALA A 143 9.84 7.53 7.49
C ALA A 143 9.08 8.60 6.68
N LEU A 144 7.77 8.45 6.48
CA LEU A 144 6.93 9.42 5.78
C LEU A 144 6.85 10.75 6.52
N ASP A 145 6.72 10.73 7.86
CA ASP A 145 6.75 11.94 8.70
C ASP A 145 8.09 12.68 8.56
N ARG A 146 9.20 11.94 8.41
CA ARG A 146 10.54 12.50 8.27
C ARG A 146 10.81 13.09 6.88
N VAL A 147 10.42 12.39 5.81
CA VAL A 147 10.70 12.84 4.43
C VAL A 147 9.67 13.84 3.92
N GLY A 148 8.48 13.87 4.53
CA GLY A 148 7.35 14.67 4.08
C GLY A 148 6.68 14.09 2.84
N VAL A 149 5.38 14.36 2.71
CA VAL A 149 4.56 13.96 1.55
C VAL A 149 4.12 15.17 0.70
N ASP A 150 4.56 16.37 1.08
CA ASP A 150 4.21 17.64 0.41
C ASP A 150 4.77 17.70 -1.03
N ASP A 151 5.96 17.14 -1.23
CA ASP A 151 6.59 16.93 -2.54
C ASP A 151 6.18 15.59 -3.18
N ALA A 152 4.95 15.13 -2.97
CA ALA A 152 4.36 14.02 -3.71
C ALA A 152 3.31 14.49 -4.76
N PRO A 153 3.67 15.17 -5.88
CA PRO A 153 2.69 15.87 -6.71
C PRO A 153 2.77 15.51 -8.21
N TRP A 154 3.13 14.29 -8.62
CA TRP A 154 3.20 13.86 -10.05
C TRP A 154 1.88 13.28 -10.60
N ALA A 155 0.80 13.97 -10.25
CA ALA A 155 -0.30 14.47 -11.09
C ALA A 155 -0.37 14.08 -12.60
N PRO A 156 -1.59 13.94 -13.15
CA PRO A 156 -2.41 15.14 -13.38
C PRO A 156 -3.50 15.32 -12.33
N ASN A 157 -3.57 16.54 -11.78
CA ASN A 157 -4.69 17.03 -10.99
C ASN A 157 -5.87 17.29 -11.94
N PHE A 158 -6.72 16.29 -12.15
CA PHE A 158 -8.06 16.49 -12.70
C PHE A 158 -9.04 16.62 -11.53
N GLY A 159 -9.05 17.74 -10.79
CA GLY A 159 -10.08 17.88 -9.75
C GLY A 159 -10.15 19.12 -8.87
N LEU A 160 -9.04 19.71 -8.39
CA LEU A 160 -9.15 20.72 -7.32
C LEU A 160 -8.50 22.08 -7.65
N PRO A 161 -9.20 23.22 -7.44
CA PRO A 161 -8.63 24.55 -7.50
C PRO A 161 -7.74 24.81 -6.28
N ARG A 162 -6.57 25.43 -6.50
CA ARG A 162 -5.67 25.82 -5.40
C ARG A 162 -6.34 26.87 -4.51
N PRO A 163 -6.11 26.87 -3.18
CA PRO A 163 -6.48 28.01 -2.35
C PRO A 163 -5.67 29.24 -2.78
N HIS A 164 -6.34 30.37 -2.99
CA HIS A 164 -5.69 31.66 -3.17
C HIS A 164 -4.98 32.05 -1.87
N PRO A 165 -3.72 32.51 -1.90
CA PRO A 165 -3.14 33.15 -0.72
C PRO A 165 -3.89 34.46 -0.45
N ALA A 166 -4.20 34.68 0.83
CA ALA A 166 -4.81 35.89 1.35
C ALA A 166 -3.90 37.12 1.16
#